data_AF-A0AA39DJ29-F1
#
_entry.id   AF-A0AA39DJ29-F1
#
_cell.length_a   1.000
_cell.length_b   1.000
_cell.length_c   1.000
_cell.angle_alpha   90.00
_cell.angle_beta   90.00
_cell.angle_gamma   90.00
#
_symmetry.space_group_name_H-M   'P 1'
#
loop_
_entity.id
_entity.type
_entity.pdbx_description
1 polymer ?
#
loop_
_entity_poly.entity_id
_entity_poly.type
_entity_poly.pdbx_seq_one_letter_code
_entity_poly.pdbx_strand_id
1 'polypeptide(L)'
;MKPPFSSPTSSSALRKARFSPYLFTLLAFIVFVAVLYGEDFSCIVELGSESDGRPIEKSREKLPFAIGEIEGGRCDVFSGMWVRDESNRPLYEESACPYIQPQLTCQEHGRPEKEYQFWRWQPHDCSLPNFNATLMLETLRGKRMMFVGDSLNRGQYVSMVCLLHSLIPEDAKSMETFDSLTIFTAKEYNATIEFYWAPFLLESNSDDAVIHRVSDRIVRKGSINKHGKYWKGVDILVFNTYLWWMTGLKMKILRGSFDDEVKDIVEITTEDAFRMAMKSMLKWVEKNMDPKKTRVFFTSMSPSHAK
;
A
#
# COMPACT_ATOMS: atom_id res chain seq x y z
N MET A 1 -60.37 4.52 -95.45
CA MET A 1 -59.71 5.83 -95.23
C MET A 1 -59.51 6.02 -93.72
N LYS A 2 -58.32 6.46 -93.29
CA LYS A 2 -57.89 6.93 -91.94
C LYS A 2 -58.23 6.07 -90.67
N PRO A 3 -57.28 5.91 -89.72
CA PRO A 3 -57.46 5.18 -88.45
C PRO A 3 -58.06 6.09 -87.35
N PRO A 4 -58.63 5.52 -86.26
CA PRO A 4 -57.85 5.20 -85.04
C PRO A 4 -58.27 3.80 -84.47
N PHE A 5 -58.02 3.34 -83.22
CA PHE A 5 -57.50 3.98 -81.99
C PHE A 5 -56.65 3.01 -81.10
N SER A 6 -56.85 2.99 -79.78
CA SER A 6 -55.95 2.51 -78.71
C SER A 6 -56.51 1.42 -77.78
N SER A 7 -55.65 0.60 -77.17
CA SER A 7 -55.52 0.46 -75.68
C SER A 7 -54.34 -0.47 -75.30
N PRO A 8 -53.48 -0.10 -74.33
CA PRO A 8 -52.36 -0.95 -73.90
C PRO A 8 -52.61 -1.71 -72.59
N THR A 9 -52.08 -2.94 -72.52
CA THR A 9 -52.23 -3.89 -71.41
C THR A 9 -51.28 -3.61 -70.24
N SER A 10 -51.74 -3.90 -69.02
CA SER A 10 -50.93 -3.79 -67.78
C SER A 10 -49.89 -4.91 -67.66
N SER A 11 -48.66 -4.56 -67.24
CA SER A 11 -47.67 -5.52 -66.72
C SER A 11 -46.87 -4.89 -65.57
N SER A 12 -46.67 -5.65 -64.49
CA SER A 12 -46.10 -5.18 -63.23
C SER A 12 -44.58 -5.27 -63.21
N ALA A 13 -43.91 -4.20 -62.78
CA ALA A 13 -42.45 -4.13 -62.67
C ALA A 13 -42.00 -4.07 -61.19
N LEU A 14 -41.34 -5.14 -60.73
CA LEU A 14 -40.65 -5.21 -59.44
C LEU A 14 -39.46 -4.23 -59.41
N ARG A 15 -39.59 -3.10 -58.71
CA ARG A 15 -38.48 -2.15 -58.49
C ARG A 15 -37.53 -2.68 -57.41
N LYS A 16 -36.28 -2.99 -57.78
CA LYS A 16 -35.17 -3.10 -56.82
C LYS A 16 -34.88 -1.72 -56.21
N ALA A 17 -35.01 -1.60 -54.90
CA ALA A 17 -34.64 -0.38 -54.18
C ALA A 17 -33.12 -0.17 -54.22
N ARG A 18 -32.67 0.96 -54.77
CA ARG A 18 -31.28 1.44 -54.61
C ARG A 18 -31.22 2.30 -53.35
N PHE A 19 -30.56 1.81 -52.30
CA PHE A 19 -30.30 2.61 -51.12
C PHE A 19 -29.18 3.63 -51.38
N SER A 20 -29.37 4.84 -50.84
CA SER A 20 -28.42 5.95 -51.00
C SER A 20 -27.10 5.64 -50.28
N PRO A 21 -25.92 5.95 -50.86
CA PRO A 21 -24.63 5.72 -50.19
C PRO A 21 -24.52 6.48 -48.87
N TYR A 22 -25.18 7.64 -48.75
CA TYR A 22 -25.25 8.43 -47.52
C TYR A 22 -25.96 7.69 -46.36
N LEU A 23 -26.86 6.75 -46.66
CA LEU A 23 -27.52 5.94 -45.63
C LEU A 23 -26.55 4.91 -45.04
N PHE A 24 -25.67 4.33 -45.87
CA PHE A 24 -24.62 3.42 -45.40
C PHE A 24 -23.58 4.15 -44.56
N THR A 25 -23.15 5.36 -44.95
CA THR A 25 -22.22 6.15 -44.13
C THR A 25 -22.85 6.60 -42.80
N LEU A 26 -24.15 6.92 -42.79
CA LEU A 26 -24.88 7.25 -41.57
C LEU A 26 -24.98 6.03 -40.63
N LEU A 27 -25.35 4.86 -41.15
CA LEU A 27 -25.40 3.61 -40.37
C LEU A 27 -24.02 3.22 -39.82
N ALA A 28 -22.96 3.32 -40.63
CA ALA A 28 -21.60 3.06 -40.18
C ALA A 28 -21.16 4.03 -39.07
N PHE A 29 -21.52 5.31 -39.18
CA PHE A 29 -21.24 6.30 -38.14
C PHE A 29 -22.02 6.02 -36.84
N ILE A 30 -23.31 5.66 -36.94
CA ILE A 30 -24.12 5.27 -35.77
C ILE A 30 -23.54 4.05 -35.07
N VAL A 31 -23.13 3.02 -35.82
CA VAL A 31 -22.48 1.82 -35.25
C VAL A 31 -21.13 2.18 -34.62
N PHE A 32 -20.32 3.04 -35.26
CA PHE A 32 -19.03 3.48 -34.71
C PHE A 32 -19.20 4.25 -33.39
N VAL A 33 -20.16 5.17 -33.33
CA VAL A 33 -20.53 5.88 -32.08
C VAL A 33 -21.06 4.90 -31.03
N ALA A 34 -21.92 3.95 -31.42
CA ALA A 34 -22.45 2.92 -30.51
C ALA A 34 -21.37 1.96 -29.98
N VAL A 35 -20.26 1.76 -30.69
CA VAL A 35 -19.10 1.00 -30.21
C VAL A 35 -18.22 1.86 -29.29
N LEU A 36 -17.98 3.13 -29.63
CA LEU A 36 -17.16 4.04 -28.80
C LEU A 36 -17.80 4.45 -27.48
N TYR A 37 -19.14 4.48 -27.41
CA TYR A 37 -19.91 4.82 -26.20
C TYR A 37 -20.76 3.63 -25.69
N GLY A 38 -20.47 2.41 -26.18
CA GLY A 38 -21.30 1.23 -25.94
C GLY A 38 -21.25 0.65 -24.52
N GLU A 39 -20.18 0.92 -23.77
CA GLU A 39 -20.06 0.44 -22.38
C GLU A 39 -20.98 1.18 -21.40
N ASP A 40 -21.48 2.38 -21.75
CA ASP A 40 -22.40 3.16 -20.91
C ASP A 40 -23.89 2.83 -21.16
N PHE A 41 -24.23 2.12 -22.24
CA PHE A 41 -25.64 1.86 -22.60
C PHE A 41 -26.31 0.71 -21.83
N SER A 42 -25.54 -0.09 -21.08
CA SER A 42 -26.11 -1.17 -20.24
C SER A 42 -27.00 -0.63 -19.10
N CYS A 43 -26.85 0.64 -18.72
CA CYS A 43 -27.60 1.27 -17.63
C CYS A 43 -29.01 1.77 -17.99
N ILE A 44 -29.48 1.61 -19.24
CA ILE A 44 -30.80 2.13 -19.68
C ILE A 44 -31.85 1.00 -19.83
N VAL A 45 -31.44 -0.27 -19.89
CA VAL A 45 -32.36 -1.42 -20.08
C VAL A 45 -32.88 -2.02 -18.76
N GLU A 46 -32.25 -1.72 -17.61
CA GLU A 46 -32.72 -2.23 -16.29
C GLU A 46 -33.91 -1.46 -15.69
N LEU A 47 -34.41 -0.40 -16.35
CA LEU A 47 -35.54 0.42 -15.86
C LEU A 47 -36.94 -0.21 -16.08
N GLY A 48 -37.02 -1.54 -16.18
CA GLY A 48 -38.26 -2.24 -16.58
C GLY A 48 -38.29 -3.74 -16.30
N SER A 49 -37.84 -4.19 -15.12
CA SER A 49 -38.05 -5.57 -14.65
C SER A 49 -38.27 -5.62 -13.15
N GLU A 50 -39.54 -5.57 -12.73
CA GLU A 50 -39.95 -5.79 -11.34
C GLU A 50 -39.87 -7.30 -11.03
N SER A 51 -38.69 -7.74 -10.56
CA SER A 51 -38.45 -9.13 -10.11
C SER A 51 -37.92 -9.16 -8.69
N ASP A 52 -38.62 -9.90 -7.82
CA ASP A 52 -38.38 -10.07 -6.39
C ASP A 52 -36.90 -10.35 -6.05
N GLY A 53 -36.20 -9.28 -5.64
CA GLY A 53 -34.76 -9.28 -5.44
C GLY A 53 -34.38 -9.27 -3.97
N ARG A 54 -34.07 -10.44 -3.41
CA ARG A 54 -33.22 -10.49 -2.21
C ARG A 54 -31.90 -9.76 -2.52
N PRO A 55 -31.41 -8.85 -1.67
CA PRO A 55 -30.15 -8.17 -1.93
C PRO A 55 -29.02 -9.19 -2.03
N ILE A 56 -28.45 -9.35 -3.22
CA ILE A 56 -27.11 -9.93 -3.34
C ILE A 56 -26.18 -8.88 -2.74
N GLU A 57 -25.74 -9.13 -1.51
CA GLU A 57 -24.69 -8.35 -0.86
C GLU A 57 -23.43 -8.46 -1.72
N LYS A 58 -23.21 -7.47 -2.60
CA LYS A 58 -21.88 -7.20 -3.15
C LYS A 58 -21.00 -6.92 -1.95
N SER A 59 -20.20 -7.91 -1.55
CA SER A 59 -19.27 -7.81 -0.43
C SER A 59 -18.37 -6.59 -0.66
N ARG A 60 -18.67 -5.48 0.02
CA ARG A 60 -17.74 -4.35 0.08
C ARG A 60 -16.46 -4.90 0.68
N GLU A 61 -15.38 -4.92 -0.09
CA GLU A 61 -14.06 -5.32 0.41
C GLU A 61 -13.79 -4.55 1.69
N LYS A 62 -13.79 -5.25 2.83
CA LYS A 62 -13.61 -4.60 4.12
C LYS A 62 -12.18 -4.10 4.15
N LEU A 63 -12.03 -2.78 4.16
CA LEU A 63 -10.75 -2.11 4.26
C LEU A 63 -9.93 -2.72 5.43
N PRO A 64 -8.64 -3.04 5.22
CA PRO A 64 -7.81 -3.61 6.28
C PRO A 64 -7.85 -2.70 7.51
N PHE A 65 -7.98 -3.31 8.68
CA PHE A 65 -8.04 -2.61 9.96
C PHE A 65 -9.12 -1.50 10.04
N ALA A 66 -10.16 -1.57 9.20
CA ALA A 66 -11.41 -0.84 9.42
C ALA A 66 -12.19 -1.49 10.58
N ILE A 67 -11.66 -1.32 11.78
CA ILE A 67 -12.46 -1.33 13.00
C ILE A 67 -13.45 -0.16 12.85
N GLY A 68 -14.72 -0.42 13.14
CA GLY A 68 -15.76 0.62 13.05
C GLY A 68 -15.45 1.78 13.99
N GLU A 69 -16.16 2.90 13.80
CA GLU A 69 -16.14 4.00 14.76
C GLU A 69 -16.55 3.44 16.14
N ILE A 70 -15.73 3.68 17.17
CA ILE A 70 -15.96 3.11 18.50
C ILE A 70 -17.18 3.82 19.10
N GLU A 71 -18.24 3.05 19.38
CA GLU A 71 -19.39 3.53 20.15
C GLU A 71 -18.90 3.92 21.56
N GLY A 72 -18.73 5.23 21.79
CA GLY A 72 -18.07 5.77 22.98
C GLY A 72 -17.18 7.00 22.72
N GLY A 73 -16.85 7.27 21.45
CA GLY A 73 -16.12 8.47 21.05
C GLY A 73 -14.66 8.22 20.64
N ARG A 74 -13.93 9.31 20.40
CA ARG A 74 -12.60 9.28 19.79
C ARG A 74 -11.52 8.99 20.83
N CYS A 75 -11.17 7.71 21.02
CA CYS A 75 -10.02 7.34 21.84
C CYS A 75 -8.70 7.79 21.18
N ASP A 76 -7.90 8.60 21.87
CA ASP A 76 -6.51 8.86 21.48
C ASP A 76 -5.59 7.75 21.98
N VAL A 77 -5.28 6.80 21.10
CA VAL A 77 -4.38 5.69 21.41
C VAL A 77 -2.93 6.11 21.69
N PHE A 78 -2.55 7.37 21.43
CA PHE A 78 -1.21 7.91 21.67
C PHE A 78 -1.11 8.68 23.00
N SER A 79 -2.23 8.92 23.68
CA SER A 79 -2.30 9.58 24.99
C SER A 79 -2.59 8.55 26.08
N GLY A 80 -1.65 8.34 27.00
CA GLY A 80 -1.69 7.21 27.92
C GLY A 80 -0.46 7.06 28.78
N MET A 81 -0.32 5.89 29.39
CA MET A 81 0.82 5.54 30.24
C MET A 81 1.25 4.08 30.05
N TRP A 82 2.51 3.80 30.39
CA TRP A 82 3.00 2.43 30.53
C TRP A 82 2.50 1.82 31.83
N VAL A 83 1.92 0.62 31.75
CA VAL A 83 1.49 -0.19 32.90
C VAL A 83 2.13 -1.57 32.84
N ARG A 84 2.42 -2.14 34.01
CA ARG A 84 2.99 -3.48 34.14
C ARG A 84 1.88 -4.52 34.03
N ASP A 85 2.11 -5.56 33.22
CA ASP A 85 1.16 -6.63 32.93
C ASP A 85 1.94 -7.94 32.75
N GLU A 86 2.17 -8.66 33.85
CA GLU A 86 2.90 -9.93 33.85
C GLU A 86 2.05 -11.11 33.36
N SER A 87 0.72 -10.94 33.28
CA SER A 87 -0.20 -12.02 32.87
C SER A 87 -0.37 -12.12 31.35
N ASN A 88 -0.15 -11.04 30.61
CA ASN A 88 -0.33 -10.99 29.14
C ASN A 88 0.94 -10.54 28.39
N ARG A 89 2.12 -10.55 29.03
CA ARG A 89 3.39 -10.14 28.40
C ARG A 89 4.56 -11.06 28.78
N PRO A 90 5.58 -11.20 27.89
CA PRO A 90 5.61 -10.69 26.52
C PRO A 90 4.61 -11.40 25.60
N LEU A 91 4.36 -10.86 24.40
CA LEU A 91 3.48 -11.50 23.41
C LEU A 91 4.17 -12.65 22.66
N TYR A 92 5.51 -12.70 22.71
CA TYR A 92 6.36 -13.79 22.25
C TYR A 92 7.69 -13.74 23.03
N GLU A 93 8.34 -14.88 23.23
CA GLU A 93 9.69 -14.92 23.80
C GLU A 93 10.76 -14.73 22.70
N GLU A 94 11.90 -14.13 23.04
CA GLU A 94 13.03 -13.93 22.11
C GLU A 94 13.49 -15.25 21.50
N SER A 95 13.64 -16.29 22.33
CA SER A 95 14.04 -17.64 21.93
C SER A 95 13.02 -18.39 21.06
N ALA A 96 11.77 -17.92 20.99
CA ALA A 96 10.72 -18.54 20.20
C ALA A 96 10.71 -18.04 18.74
N CYS A 97 11.25 -16.85 18.45
CA CYS A 97 11.18 -16.25 17.12
C CYS A 97 12.53 -16.31 16.37
N PRO A 98 12.71 -17.20 15.39
CA PRO A 98 13.98 -17.34 14.64
C PRO A 98 14.24 -16.19 13.65
N TYR A 99 13.31 -15.23 13.53
CA TYR A 99 13.40 -14.09 12.61
C TYR A 99 14.02 -12.83 13.25
N ILE A 100 14.34 -12.87 14.55
CA ILE A 100 15.03 -11.77 15.22
C ILE A 100 16.48 -11.71 14.74
N GLN A 101 16.90 -10.55 14.24
CA GLN A 101 18.29 -10.34 13.82
C GLN A 101 19.21 -10.36 15.05
N PRO A 102 20.42 -10.96 15.01
CA PRO A 102 21.30 -11.06 16.19
C PRO A 102 21.62 -9.71 16.87
N GLN A 103 21.56 -8.59 16.13
CA GLN A 103 21.74 -7.25 16.71
C GLN A 103 20.59 -6.80 17.63
N LEU A 104 19.51 -7.58 17.73
CA LEU A 104 18.29 -7.29 18.51
C LEU A 104 17.95 -8.37 19.55
N THR A 105 18.66 -9.51 19.56
CA THR A 105 18.52 -10.58 20.56
C THR A 105 19.24 -10.22 21.86
N CYS A 106 18.59 -9.45 22.72
CA CYS A 106 19.18 -8.92 23.96
C CYS A 106 19.49 -10.01 25.00
N GLN A 107 18.65 -11.03 25.13
CA GLN A 107 18.86 -12.13 26.08
C GLN A 107 20.01 -13.03 25.63
N GLU A 108 20.08 -13.35 24.33
CA GLU A 108 21.19 -14.12 23.75
C GLU A 108 22.54 -13.41 23.95
N HIS A 109 22.54 -12.07 23.87
CA HIS A 109 23.73 -11.24 24.12
C HIS A 109 23.95 -10.91 25.62
N GLY A 110 23.34 -11.69 26.52
CA GLY A 110 23.71 -11.72 27.94
C GLY A 110 23.03 -10.68 28.82
N ARG A 111 21.96 -9.99 28.37
CA ARG A 111 21.17 -9.12 29.25
C ARG A 111 20.38 -9.96 30.26
N PRO A 112 20.61 -9.83 31.58
CA PRO A 112 19.94 -10.68 32.57
C PRO A 112 18.52 -10.20 32.93
N GLU A 113 18.23 -8.90 32.82
CA GLU A 113 16.92 -8.35 33.20
C GLU A 113 15.87 -8.64 32.13
N LYS A 114 14.68 -9.10 32.55
CA LYS A 114 13.51 -9.35 31.70
C LYS A 114 12.37 -8.37 31.92
N GLU A 115 12.43 -7.54 32.97
CA GLU A 115 11.36 -6.67 33.44
C GLU A 115 10.89 -5.65 32.42
N TYR A 116 11.73 -5.32 31.43
CA TYR A 116 11.38 -4.46 30.30
C TYR A 116 10.32 -5.08 29.37
N GLN A 117 10.16 -6.41 29.39
CA GLN A 117 9.21 -7.16 28.55
C GLN A 117 7.77 -7.11 29.10
N PHE A 118 7.59 -6.92 30.41
CA PHE A 118 6.29 -6.96 31.09
C PHE A 118 5.50 -5.65 31.06
N TRP A 119 5.83 -4.74 30.14
CA TRP A 119 5.15 -3.45 30.01
C TRP A 119 4.18 -3.45 28.82
N ARG A 120 2.99 -2.88 29.04
CA ARG A 120 2.04 -2.56 27.98
C ARG A 120 1.62 -1.09 28.03
N TRP A 121 1.27 -0.55 26.87
CA TRP A 121 0.67 0.76 26.77
C TRP A 121 -0.81 0.72 27.15
N GLN A 122 -1.26 1.67 27.96
CA GLN A 122 -2.65 1.89 28.33
C GLN A 122 -3.05 3.31 27.92
N PRO A 123 -3.85 3.48 26.86
CA PRO A 123 -4.47 4.77 26.56
C PRO A 123 -5.36 5.23 27.71
N HIS A 124 -5.54 6.55 27.86
CA HIS A 124 -6.39 7.12 28.90
C HIS A 124 -7.88 6.90 28.63
N ASP A 125 -8.32 7.06 27.39
CA ASP A 125 -9.75 7.08 27.03
C ASP A 125 -10.32 5.70 26.64
N CYS A 126 -9.45 4.70 26.42
CA CYS A 126 -9.87 3.33 26.10
C CYS A 126 -8.79 2.30 26.44
N SER A 127 -9.16 1.02 26.45
CA SER A 127 -8.19 -0.08 26.49
C SER A 127 -7.95 -0.65 25.10
N LEU A 128 -6.69 -0.90 24.77
CA LEU A 128 -6.34 -1.62 23.54
C LEU A 128 -6.88 -3.07 23.64
N PRO A 129 -7.43 -3.63 22.55
CA PRO A 129 -7.85 -5.03 22.54
C PRO A 129 -6.62 -5.95 22.72
N ASN A 130 -6.83 -7.08 23.39
CA ASN A 130 -5.80 -8.12 23.48
C ASN A 130 -5.40 -8.58 22.06
N PHE A 131 -4.10 -8.74 21.85
CA PHE A 131 -3.58 -9.12 20.55
C PHE A 131 -4.03 -10.53 20.18
N ASN A 132 -4.56 -10.69 18.97
CA ASN A 132 -5.04 -11.96 18.45
C ASN A 132 -4.41 -12.19 17.06
N ALA A 133 -3.42 -13.09 17.01
CA ALA A 133 -2.67 -13.39 15.80
C ALA A 133 -3.56 -14.02 14.70
N THR A 134 -4.54 -14.85 15.06
CA THR A 134 -5.52 -15.41 14.10
C THR A 134 -6.33 -14.30 13.43
N LEU A 135 -6.86 -13.36 14.22
CA LEU A 135 -7.62 -12.22 13.70
C LEU A 135 -6.75 -11.32 12.81
N MET A 136 -5.48 -11.13 13.15
CA MET A 136 -4.52 -10.39 12.34
C MET A 136 -4.27 -11.08 11.00
N LEU A 137 -3.99 -12.38 11.00
CA LEU A 137 -3.74 -13.16 9.78
C LEU A 137 -4.97 -13.26 8.87
N GLU A 138 -6.17 -13.44 9.44
CA GLU A 138 -7.43 -13.37 8.68
C GLU A 138 -7.68 -11.98 8.09
N THR A 139 -7.32 -10.90 8.80
CA THR A 139 -7.41 -9.53 8.27
C THR A 139 -6.40 -9.27 7.15
N LEU A 140 -5.26 -9.98 7.16
CA LEU A 140 -4.24 -9.97 6.12
C LEU A 140 -4.51 -10.97 4.98
N ARG A 141 -5.58 -11.78 5.04
CA ARG A 141 -5.84 -12.83 4.04
C ARG A 141 -5.97 -12.27 2.63
N GLY A 142 -5.12 -12.73 1.71
CA GLY A 142 -5.06 -12.24 0.34
C GLY A 142 -4.42 -10.85 0.19
N LYS A 143 -3.61 -10.40 1.16
CA LYS A 143 -3.11 -9.01 1.23
C LYS A 143 -1.60 -8.90 1.43
N ARG A 144 -1.08 -7.74 1.02
CA ARG A 144 0.31 -7.33 1.23
C ARG A 144 0.40 -6.22 2.27
N MET A 145 1.15 -6.45 3.34
CA MET A 145 1.52 -5.43 4.33
C MET A 145 3.00 -5.11 4.21
N MET A 146 3.37 -3.88 3.85
CA MET A 146 4.76 -3.47 3.65
C MET A 146 5.17 -2.35 4.61
N PHE A 147 6.22 -2.61 5.38
CA PHE A 147 6.99 -1.62 6.14
C PHE A 147 8.03 -0.99 5.21
N VAL A 148 8.14 0.35 5.19
CA VAL A 148 9.04 1.08 4.30
C VAL A 148 9.80 2.15 5.09
N GLY A 149 11.12 1.98 5.23
CA GLY A 149 11.90 2.95 6.01
C GLY A 149 13.31 2.55 6.37
N ASP A 150 13.74 3.01 7.54
CA ASP A 150 15.05 2.75 8.14
C ASP A 150 15.08 1.50 9.05
N SER A 151 16.19 1.30 9.76
CA SER A 151 16.42 0.14 10.63
C SER A 151 15.40 -0.03 11.76
N LEU A 152 14.77 1.05 12.24
CA LEU A 152 13.78 0.97 13.32
C LEU A 152 12.45 0.42 12.79
N ASN A 153 12.11 0.74 11.55
CA ASN A 153 10.96 0.17 10.85
C ASN A 153 11.19 -1.30 10.47
N ARG A 154 12.45 -1.70 10.19
CA ARG A 154 12.82 -3.13 10.10
C ARG A 154 12.60 -3.87 11.42
N GLY A 155 12.88 -3.24 12.56
CA GLY A 155 12.54 -3.78 13.88
C GLY A 155 11.03 -3.97 14.08
N GLN A 156 10.22 -3.00 13.63
CA GLN A 156 8.75 -3.09 13.65
C GLN A 156 8.21 -4.22 12.76
N TYR A 157 8.80 -4.39 11.57
CA TYR A 157 8.54 -5.52 10.66
C TYR A 157 8.86 -6.88 11.32
N VAL A 158 10.07 -7.05 11.88
CA VAL A 158 10.46 -8.29 12.57
C VAL A 158 9.53 -8.59 13.74
N SER A 159 9.17 -7.58 14.53
CA SER A 159 8.22 -7.74 15.64
C SER A 159 6.84 -8.20 15.14
N MET A 160 6.35 -7.69 14.00
CA MET A 160 5.12 -8.16 13.37
C MET A 160 5.21 -9.62 12.92
N VAL A 161 6.34 -10.04 12.36
CA VAL A 161 6.57 -11.46 12.01
C VAL A 161 6.60 -12.33 13.28
N CYS A 162 7.31 -11.91 14.34
CA CYS A 162 7.38 -12.63 15.60
C CYS A 162 6.03 -12.74 16.34
N LEU A 163 5.12 -11.79 16.13
CA LEU A 163 3.75 -11.86 16.66
C LEU A 163 2.87 -12.91 15.94
N LEU A 164 3.24 -13.36 14.73
CA LEU A 164 2.36 -14.14 13.86
C LEU A 164 2.91 -15.52 13.47
N HIS A 165 4.23 -15.67 13.36
CA HIS A 165 4.86 -16.86 12.79
C HIS A 165 4.58 -18.16 13.57
N SER A 166 4.24 -18.08 14.85
CA SER A 166 4.01 -19.24 15.73
C SER A 166 2.67 -19.94 15.46
N LEU A 167 1.70 -19.24 14.85
CA LEU A 167 0.44 -19.84 14.40
C LEU A 167 0.52 -20.47 13.00
N ILE A 168 1.60 -20.24 12.25
CA ILE A 168 1.75 -20.72 10.88
C ILE A 168 2.68 -21.95 10.87
N PRO A 169 2.28 -23.10 10.32
CA PRO A 169 3.16 -24.26 10.15
C PRO A 169 4.48 -23.92 9.45
N GLU A 170 5.56 -24.65 9.76
CA GLU A 170 6.90 -24.37 9.21
C GLU A 170 6.95 -24.53 7.68
N ASP A 171 6.24 -25.50 7.12
CA ASP A 171 6.08 -25.71 5.68
C ASP A 171 5.12 -24.70 5.04
N ALA A 172 4.23 -24.08 5.83
CA ALA A 172 3.28 -23.06 5.41
C ALA A 172 3.84 -21.61 5.44
N LYS A 173 5.10 -21.41 5.83
CA LYS A 173 5.77 -20.09 5.81
C LYS A 173 7.12 -20.08 5.07
N SER A 174 7.59 -18.88 4.75
CA SER A 174 8.93 -18.64 4.19
C SER A 174 9.36 -17.19 4.43
N MET A 175 10.67 -16.94 4.44
CA MET A 175 11.24 -15.60 4.38
C MET A 175 12.31 -15.53 3.29
N GLU A 176 12.19 -14.55 2.39
CA GLU A 176 13.08 -14.35 1.24
C GLU A 176 13.54 -12.89 1.18
N THR A 177 14.77 -12.63 0.71
CA THR A 177 15.29 -11.27 0.53
C THR A 177 15.82 -11.09 -0.89
N PHE A 178 15.37 -10.02 -1.54
CA PHE A 178 15.74 -9.62 -2.89
C PHE A 178 16.14 -8.13 -2.86
N ASP A 179 17.44 -7.85 -3.01
CA ASP A 179 18.02 -6.51 -2.89
C ASP A 179 17.55 -5.76 -1.62
N SER A 180 16.75 -4.70 -1.79
CA SER A 180 16.20 -3.87 -0.73
C SER A 180 14.90 -4.42 -0.10
N LEU A 181 14.33 -5.50 -0.62
CA LEU A 181 13.02 -6.05 -0.22
C LEU A 181 13.16 -7.40 0.50
N THR A 182 12.65 -7.51 1.72
CA THR A 182 12.47 -8.78 2.43
C THR A 182 10.98 -9.11 2.51
N ILE A 183 10.60 -10.35 2.21
CA ILE A 183 9.21 -10.84 2.17
C ILE A 183 9.09 -12.02 3.14
N PHE A 184 8.19 -11.93 4.11
CA PHE A 184 7.69 -13.06 4.88
C PHE A 184 6.31 -13.48 4.33
N THR A 185 6.16 -14.74 3.93
CA THR A 185 4.94 -15.27 3.31
C THR A 185 4.22 -16.22 4.25
N ALA A 186 2.92 -16.02 4.44
CA ALA A 186 2.01 -16.95 5.11
C ALA A 186 1.12 -17.62 4.07
N LYS A 187 1.49 -18.83 3.61
CA LYS A 187 0.94 -19.47 2.41
C LYS A 187 -0.55 -19.75 2.51
N GLU A 188 -1.01 -20.32 3.63
CA GLU A 188 -2.43 -20.64 3.88
C GLU A 188 -3.34 -19.41 3.93
N TYR A 189 -2.77 -18.24 4.24
CA TYR A 189 -3.47 -16.96 4.26
C TYR A 189 -3.37 -16.22 2.91
N ASN A 190 -2.54 -16.69 1.97
CA ASN A 190 -2.16 -15.93 0.78
C ASN A 190 -1.76 -14.48 1.14
N ALA A 191 -0.97 -14.34 2.21
CA ALA A 191 -0.64 -13.06 2.83
C ALA A 191 0.87 -12.86 2.88
N THR A 192 1.30 -11.60 2.69
CA THR A 192 2.71 -11.21 2.87
C THR A 192 2.85 -10.10 3.88
N ILE A 193 3.91 -10.20 4.67
CA ILE A 193 4.42 -9.13 5.51
C ILE A 193 5.81 -8.83 4.95
N GLU A 194 6.05 -7.58 4.56
CA GLU A 194 7.17 -7.16 3.73
C GLU A 194 7.94 -6.01 4.40
N PHE A 195 9.24 -5.94 4.17
CA PHE A 195 10.08 -4.79 4.53
C PHE A 195 10.86 -4.30 3.33
N TYR A 196 10.73 -3.02 3.00
CA TYR A 196 11.49 -2.35 1.94
C TYR A 196 12.45 -1.32 2.54
N TRP A 197 13.74 -1.50 2.34
CA TRP A 197 14.79 -0.58 2.76
C TRP A 197 14.76 0.71 1.92
N ALA A 198 14.35 1.81 2.55
CA ALA A 198 14.34 3.15 1.97
C ALA A 198 14.51 4.18 3.10
N PRO A 199 15.71 4.31 3.70
CA PRO A 199 15.89 4.99 4.99
C PRO A 199 15.56 6.49 4.95
N PHE A 200 15.64 7.11 3.77
CA PHE A 200 15.25 8.50 3.51
C PHE A 200 13.94 8.64 2.70
N LEU A 201 13.27 7.52 2.37
CA LEU A 201 12.15 7.35 1.43
C LEU A 201 12.45 7.76 -0.03
N LEU A 202 13.08 8.90 -0.23
CA LEU A 202 13.73 9.31 -1.48
C LEU A 202 14.96 8.45 -1.76
N GLU A 203 15.33 8.35 -3.04
CA GLU A 203 16.61 7.83 -3.49
C GLU A 203 17.80 8.50 -2.77
N SER A 204 18.75 7.70 -2.33
CA SER A 204 19.95 8.14 -1.62
C SER A 204 21.18 7.29 -1.99
N ASN A 205 22.36 7.75 -1.58
CA ASN A 205 23.58 6.93 -1.66
C ASN A 205 23.64 5.84 -0.56
N SER A 206 22.54 5.54 0.11
CA SER A 206 22.46 4.55 1.20
C SER A 206 21.27 3.60 1.06
N ASP A 207 20.79 3.41 -0.18
CA ASP A 207 19.65 2.53 -0.55
C ASP A 207 20.02 1.02 -0.61
N ASP A 208 21.30 0.66 -0.47
CA ASP A 208 21.75 -0.74 -0.41
C ASP A 208 21.48 -1.34 0.98
N ALA A 209 20.59 -2.32 1.10
CA ALA A 209 20.17 -2.85 2.40
C ALA A 209 21.31 -3.47 3.24
N VAL A 210 22.44 -3.84 2.64
CA VAL A 210 23.60 -4.42 3.33
C VAL A 210 24.67 -3.36 3.58
N ILE A 211 25.08 -2.62 2.53
CA ILE A 211 26.17 -1.63 2.54
C ILE A 211 25.59 -0.20 2.66
N HIS A 212 24.69 0.00 3.61
CA HIS A 212 24.01 1.29 3.84
C HIS A 212 24.77 2.27 4.75
N ARG A 213 25.84 1.85 5.44
CA ARG A 213 26.53 2.67 6.45
C ARG A 213 27.49 3.69 5.83
N VAL A 214 26.92 4.70 5.18
CA VAL A 214 27.65 5.83 4.59
C VAL A 214 27.74 6.99 5.59
N SER A 215 28.93 7.59 5.70
CA SER A 215 29.20 8.79 6.50
C SER A 215 28.70 10.05 5.82
N ASP A 216 29.05 10.26 4.54
CA ASP A 216 28.60 11.40 3.75
C ASP A 216 27.30 11.09 3.00
N ARG A 217 26.16 11.28 3.69
CA ARG A 217 24.85 10.88 3.19
C ARG A 217 24.24 11.94 2.27
N ILE A 218 23.82 11.51 1.08
CA ILE A 218 23.27 12.35 0.03
C ILE A 218 21.88 11.84 -0.33
N VAL A 219 20.88 12.72 -0.31
CA VAL A 219 19.49 12.40 -0.69
C VAL A 219 19.12 13.14 -1.98
N ARG A 220 18.51 12.46 -2.94
CA ARG A 220 18.15 13.03 -4.24
C ARG A 220 16.76 13.66 -4.22
N LYS A 221 16.69 14.96 -4.51
CA LYS A 221 15.45 15.74 -4.53
C LYS A 221 14.41 15.15 -5.49
N GLY A 222 13.24 14.82 -4.96
CA GLY A 222 12.08 14.39 -5.76
C GLY A 222 12.14 12.98 -6.38
N SER A 223 13.26 12.26 -6.23
CA SER A 223 13.41 10.90 -6.77
C SER A 223 12.82 9.85 -5.81
N ILE A 224 11.49 9.87 -5.68
CA ILE A 224 10.74 8.87 -4.89
C ILE A 224 10.33 7.65 -5.72
N ASN A 225 10.12 7.82 -7.03
CA ASN A 225 9.60 6.76 -7.90
C ASN A 225 10.56 5.57 -8.10
N LYS A 226 11.87 5.75 -7.85
CA LYS A 226 12.85 4.65 -7.81
C LYS A 226 12.43 3.56 -6.82
N HIS A 227 11.94 3.96 -5.64
CA HIS A 227 11.43 3.05 -4.62
C HIS A 227 9.92 2.82 -4.77
N GLY A 228 9.16 3.89 -5.05
CA GLY A 228 7.70 3.84 -5.17
C GLY A 228 7.16 2.80 -6.15
N LYS A 229 7.91 2.43 -7.19
CA LYS A 229 7.52 1.34 -8.09
C LYS A 229 7.25 0.00 -7.37
N TYR A 230 7.93 -0.29 -6.26
CA TYR A 230 7.76 -1.52 -5.47
C TYR A 230 6.60 -1.45 -4.47
N TRP A 231 6.23 -0.23 -4.04
CA TRP A 231 5.17 0.02 -3.07
C TRP A 231 3.76 0.03 -3.71
N LYS A 232 3.67 -0.02 -5.04
CA LYS A 232 2.39 -0.10 -5.77
C LYS A 232 1.70 -1.44 -5.53
N GLY A 233 0.37 -1.42 -5.42
CA GLY A 233 -0.43 -2.62 -5.20
C GLY A 233 -0.17 -3.28 -3.84
N VAL A 234 0.22 -2.48 -2.83
CA VAL A 234 0.28 -2.90 -1.42
C VAL A 234 -1.05 -2.49 -0.74
N ASP A 235 -1.66 -3.40 0.03
CA ASP A 235 -2.89 -3.14 0.77
C ASP A 235 -2.65 -2.28 2.02
N ILE A 236 -1.53 -2.50 2.73
CA ILE A 236 -1.18 -1.78 3.95
C ILE A 236 0.27 -1.31 3.88
N LEU A 237 0.49 0.00 3.78
CA LEU A 237 1.82 0.61 3.86
C LEU A 237 2.07 1.19 5.26
N VAL A 238 3.24 0.92 5.83
CA VAL A 238 3.71 1.49 7.10
C VAL A 238 5.04 2.19 6.85
N PHE A 239 4.99 3.48 6.54
CA PHE A 239 6.18 4.29 6.33
C PHE A 239 6.85 4.69 7.63
N ASN A 240 8.18 4.87 7.60
CA ASN A 240 8.94 5.51 8.66
C ASN A 240 10.23 6.09 8.09
N THR A 241 10.65 7.24 8.60
CA THR A 241 12.00 7.74 8.40
C THR A 241 12.27 8.76 9.49
N TYR A 242 13.35 8.60 10.26
CA TYR A 242 13.70 9.62 11.27
C TYR A 242 15.18 9.60 11.65
N LEU A 243 15.67 8.45 12.14
CA LEU A 243 16.97 8.34 12.83
C LEU A 243 18.12 8.89 11.98
N TRP A 244 18.00 8.77 10.67
CA TRP A 244 19.04 9.06 9.69
C TRP A 244 19.15 10.52 9.28
N TRP A 245 18.15 11.33 9.62
CA TRP A 245 18.19 12.79 9.49
C TRP A 245 18.87 13.44 10.71
N MET A 246 18.88 12.76 11.87
CA MET A 246 19.33 13.29 13.15
C MET A 246 20.86 13.20 13.34
N THR A 247 21.60 13.77 12.39
CA THR A 247 23.08 13.83 12.42
C THR A 247 23.61 15.01 13.23
N GLY A 248 22.77 16.00 13.56
CA GLY A 248 23.20 17.29 14.10
C GLY A 248 23.87 18.21 13.06
N LEU A 249 23.91 17.80 11.79
CA LEU A 249 24.57 18.51 10.68
C LEU A 249 23.55 18.87 9.59
N LYS A 250 23.96 19.73 8.65
CA LYS A 250 23.20 19.99 7.42
C LYS A 250 23.10 18.71 6.57
N MET A 251 22.01 18.61 5.82
CA MET A 251 21.78 17.49 4.89
C MET A 251 22.18 17.87 3.47
N LYS A 252 22.94 16.99 2.81
CA LYS A 252 23.33 17.12 1.40
C LYS A 252 22.20 16.64 0.49
N ILE A 253 21.72 17.54 -0.36
CA ILE A 253 20.66 17.26 -1.33
C ILE A 253 21.22 17.36 -2.75
N LEU A 254 21.15 16.24 -3.46
CA LEU A 254 21.45 16.16 -4.89
C LEU A 254 20.24 16.65 -5.70
N ARG A 255 20.48 17.57 -6.64
CA ARG A 255 19.44 18.13 -7.53
C ARG A 255 19.37 17.41 -8.89
N GLY A 256 20.46 16.79 -9.34
CA GLY A 256 20.58 16.01 -10.59
C GLY A 256 20.35 14.50 -10.41
N SER A 257 21.13 13.66 -11.11
CA SER A 257 21.19 12.20 -10.96
C SER A 257 22.47 11.71 -10.27
N PHE A 258 22.38 10.50 -9.69
CA PHE A 258 23.56 9.79 -9.19
C PHE A 258 24.48 9.31 -10.32
N ASP A 259 24.07 9.44 -11.58
CA ASP A 259 24.84 9.12 -12.79
C ASP A 259 25.54 10.32 -13.45
N ASP A 260 25.13 11.57 -13.15
CA ASP A 260 25.70 12.79 -13.77
C ASP A 260 27.21 12.94 -13.51
N GLU A 261 28.01 13.36 -14.49
CA GLU A 261 29.46 13.58 -14.29
C GLU A 261 29.77 14.65 -13.23
N VAL A 262 28.96 15.70 -13.16
CA VAL A 262 29.08 16.81 -12.20
C VAL A 262 27.89 16.81 -11.25
N LYS A 263 28.13 16.76 -9.95
CA LYS A 263 27.07 16.70 -8.92
C LYS A 263 26.69 18.10 -8.40
N ASP A 264 25.50 18.58 -8.76
CA ASP A 264 24.87 19.72 -8.07
C ASP A 264 24.30 19.26 -6.70
N ILE A 265 25.14 19.38 -5.67
CA ILE A 265 24.82 19.08 -4.28
C ILE A 265 24.71 20.40 -3.51
N VAL A 266 23.61 20.58 -2.79
CA VAL A 266 23.43 21.70 -1.86
C VAL A 266 23.19 21.22 -0.44
N GLU A 267 23.76 21.94 0.52
CA GLU A 267 23.52 21.71 1.95
C GLU A 267 22.36 22.57 2.45
N ILE A 268 21.38 21.93 3.08
CA ILE A 268 20.21 22.60 3.68
C ILE A 268 20.01 22.13 5.12
N THR A 269 19.10 22.79 5.84
CA THR A 269 18.73 22.36 7.20
C THR A 269 18.12 20.95 7.19
N THR A 270 18.30 20.21 8.27
CA THR A 270 17.65 18.90 8.46
C THR A 270 16.13 19.01 8.35
N GLU A 271 15.54 20.09 8.87
CA GLU A 271 14.10 20.34 8.81
C GLU A 271 13.60 20.53 7.37
N ASP A 272 14.30 21.29 6.54
CA ASP A 272 13.94 21.50 5.13
C ASP A 272 14.11 20.22 4.30
N ALA A 273 15.15 19.44 4.60
CA ALA A 273 15.42 18.14 3.97
C ALA A 273 14.34 17.11 4.33
N PHE A 274 13.98 17.02 5.61
CA PHE A 274 12.90 16.18 6.09
C PHE A 274 11.55 16.60 5.50
N ARG A 275 11.25 17.90 5.53
CA ARG A 275 10.04 18.49 4.93
C ARG A 275 9.94 18.20 3.42
N MET A 276 11.07 18.15 2.71
CA MET A 276 11.14 17.78 1.29
C MET A 276 10.80 16.31 1.06
N ALA A 277 11.36 15.40 1.86
CA ALA A 277 11.05 13.97 1.78
C ALA A 277 9.57 13.70 2.11
N MET A 278 9.06 14.27 3.21
CA MET A 278 7.66 14.13 3.63
C MET A 278 6.67 14.66 2.59
N LYS A 279 6.93 15.86 2.02
CA LYS A 279 6.11 16.39 0.91
C LYS A 279 6.15 15.51 -0.35
N SER A 280 7.26 14.82 -0.60
CA SER A 280 7.39 13.91 -1.75
C SER A 280 6.64 12.60 -1.51
N MET A 281 6.72 12.05 -0.29
CA MET A 281 5.97 10.86 0.14
C MET A 281 4.47 11.10 0.08
N LEU A 282 3.96 12.19 0.66
CA LEU A 282 2.52 12.49 0.65
C LEU A 282 1.97 12.62 -0.77
N LYS A 283 2.63 13.41 -1.63
CA LYS A 283 2.26 13.54 -3.06
C LYS A 283 2.31 12.21 -3.82
N TRP A 284 3.23 11.32 -3.43
CA TRP A 284 3.32 10.00 -4.04
C TRP A 284 2.16 9.10 -3.58
N VAL A 285 1.82 9.11 -2.30
CA VAL A 285 0.66 8.38 -1.74
C VAL A 285 -0.64 8.87 -2.38
N GLU A 286 -0.90 10.18 -2.36
CA GLU A 286 -2.08 10.81 -2.98
C GLU A 286 -2.27 10.43 -4.46
N LYS A 287 -1.18 10.21 -5.20
CA LYS A 287 -1.21 9.86 -6.62
C LYS A 287 -1.32 8.36 -6.90
N ASN A 288 -0.86 7.49 -5.99
CA ASN A 288 -0.69 6.06 -6.28
C ASN A 288 -1.49 5.11 -5.37
N MET A 289 -2.18 5.63 -4.34
CA MET A 289 -2.98 4.83 -3.39
C MET A 289 -4.46 5.22 -3.44
N ASP A 290 -5.33 4.21 -3.42
CA ASP A 290 -6.78 4.40 -3.30
C ASP A 290 -7.20 4.28 -1.82
N PRO A 291 -7.68 5.35 -1.15
CA PRO A 291 -8.13 5.29 0.24
C PRO A 291 -9.28 4.30 0.51
N LYS A 292 -9.97 3.82 -0.54
CA LYS A 292 -11.01 2.79 -0.46
C LYS A 292 -10.47 1.37 -0.45
N LYS A 293 -9.18 1.16 -0.77
CA LYS A 293 -8.53 -0.17 -0.85
C LYS A 293 -7.29 -0.27 0.04
N THR A 294 -6.48 0.79 0.08
CA THR A 294 -5.20 0.80 0.78
C THR A 294 -5.30 1.53 2.13
N ARG A 295 -4.59 1.02 3.14
CA ARG A 295 -4.23 1.76 4.36
C ARG A 295 -2.81 2.26 4.31
N VAL A 296 -2.59 3.49 4.75
CA VAL A 296 -1.26 4.08 4.85
C VAL A 296 -1.07 4.62 6.26
N PHE A 297 -0.04 4.13 6.93
CA PHE A 297 0.41 4.55 8.24
C PHE A 297 1.78 5.23 8.13
N PHE A 298 2.09 6.10 9.08
CA PHE A 298 3.43 6.66 9.25
C PHE A 298 3.83 6.49 10.72
N THR A 299 4.80 5.62 11.00
CA THR A 299 5.40 5.50 12.33
C THR A 299 6.24 6.76 12.57
N SER A 300 5.97 7.46 13.67
CA SER A 300 6.62 8.73 14.04
C SER A 300 8.07 8.55 14.48
N MET A 301 8.68 9.62 15.01
CA MET A 301 10.00 9.56 15.64
C MET A 301 10.07 8.46 16.69
N SER A 302 11.11 7.63 16.59
CA SER A 302 11.55 6.77 17.70
C SER A 302 12.71 7.48 18.42
N PRO A 303 12.67 7.62 19.76
CA PRO A 303 13.63 8.41 20.52
C PRO A 303 14.97 7.69 20.74
N SER A 304 16.06 8.45 20.76
CA SER A 304 17.34 8.01 21.32
C SER A 304 17.39 8.32 22.81
N HIS A 305 18.09 7.47 23.57
CA HIS A 305 18.31 7.61 25.02
C HIS A 305 19.78 7.90 25.38
N ALA A 306 20.61 8.23 24.38
CA ALA A 306 21.93 8.80 24.62
C ALA A 306 21.82 10.19 25.28
N LYS A 307 22.80 10.53 26.12
CA LYS A 307 22.95 11.87 26.72
C LYS A 307 23.86 12.74 25.88
#